data_AF-A0A7L1I409-F1
#
_entry.id   AF-A0A7L1I409-F1
#
_cell.length_a   1.000
_cell.length_b   1.000
_cell.length_c   1.000
_cell.angle_alpha   90.00
_cell.angle_beta   90.00
_cell.angle_gamma   90.00
#
_symmetry.space_group_name_H-M   'P 1'
#
loop_
_entity.id
_entity.type
_entity.pdbx_description
1 polymer ?
#
loop_
_entity_poly.entity_id
_entity_poly.type
_entity_poly.pdbx_seq_one_letter_code
_entity_poly.pdbx_strand_id
1 'polypeptide(L)'
;SDGSTQALASCQRDFRNKPYPVRVKITYYQKTLTVLINNGFTPDKEDYEFCAKVEDMVLPSQGYFGISAATGGLADDHDVLSFLTFQLTEPGKEVPTPDAEIPQKDKEKYQEEFEHFQQELDKKKEEFQKEHPDVQGQPDDLFETVSDRELRQIFEGQNRIHLEIKQLNRQLDMILDEQRRYVSAVTDEIAKRGAAVPGQQGQVSQQEIETVVNNQEEVIRQVNEIRNSMSDALRLITGAQHPGSAGGVYETTQHFNDIKEHLHVVKRDIEHLVQRNMPSGEKTKCPDLPPFPSCLSTVHFFIFVAVQTVLFIGYIMYR
;
A
#
# COMPACT_ATOMS: atom_id res chain seq x y z
N SER A 1 -14.51 -24.87 -0.58
CA SER A 1 -13.47 -24.74 0.45
C SER A 1 -12.49 -23.71 -0.06
N ASP A 2 -12.11 -22.75 0.79
CA ASP A 2 -11.22 -21.61 0.48
C ASP A 2 -9.73 -21.93 0.68
N GLY A 3 -9.39 -23.20 0.95
CA GLY A 3 -8.00 -23.65 1.10
C GLY A 3 -7.34 -23.25 2.44
N SER A 4 -8.08 -22.64 3.36
CA SER A 4 -7.56 -22.14 4.65
C SER A 4 -6.76 -23.18 5.46
N THR A 5 -7.17 -24.45 5.43
CA THR A 5 -6.48 -25.55 6.16
C THR A 5 -5.20 -26.05 5.49
N GLN A 6 -4.93 -25.64 4.25
CA GLN A 6 -3.75 -26.05 3.47
C GLN A 6 -2.83 -24.88 3.13
N ALA A 7 -3.20 -23.66 3.53
CA ALA A 7 -2.41 -22.47 3.28
C ALA A 7 -1.10 -22.49 4.10
N LEU A 8 0.04 -22.42 3.42
CA LEU A 8 1.36 -22.34 4.07
C LEU A 8 1.64 -20.93 4.63
N ALA A 9 1.14 -19.90 3.96
CA ALA A 9 1.18 -18.51 4.39
C ALA A 9 0.12 -17.71 3.61
N SER A 10 -0.37 -16.61 4.19
CA SER A 10 -1.38 -15.74 3.57
C SER A 10 -1.26 -14.30 4.04
N CYS A 11 -1.75 -13.36 3.24
CA CYS A 11 -2.01 -11.99 3.67
C CYS A 11 -3.38 -11.54 3.18
N GLN A 12 -3.96 -10.53 3.83
CA GLN A 12 -5.21 -9.91 3.39
C GLN A 12 -4.90 -8.68 2.55
N ARG A 13 -5.32 -8.71 1.28
CA ARG A 13 -5.20 -7.61 0.33
C ARG A 13 -6.46 -7.55 -0.52
N ASP A 14 -7.08 -6.39 -0.61
CA ASP A 14 -8.05 -6.14 -1.66
C ASP A 14 -7.31 -5.74 -2.94
N PHE A 15 -7.49 -6.52 -4.00
CA PHE A 15 -6.87 -6.36 -5.32
C PHE A 15 -7.89 -5.99 -6.42
N ARG A 16 -9.16 -5.82 -6.07
CA ARG A 16 -10.23 -5.49 -7.03
C ARG A 16 -10.35 -3.97 -7.21
N ASN A 17 -10.74 -3.53 -8.41
CA ASN A 17 -11.11 -2.15 -8.73
C ASN A 17 -10.08 -1.09 -8.26
N LYS A 18 -8.79 -1.33 -8.55
CA LYS A 18 -7.69 -0.43 -8.16
C LYS A 18 -7.40 0.60 -9.26
N PRO A 19 -7.02 1.84 -8.91
CA PRO A 19 -6.78 2.90 -9.89
C PRO A 19 -5.60 2.63 -10.83
N TYR A 20 -4.64 1.80 -10.39
CA TYR A 20 -3.53 1.32 -11.22
C TYR A 20 -3.47 -0.21 -11.20
N PRO A 21 -2.85 -0.85 -12.21
CA PRO A 21 -2.70 -2.30 -12.25
C PRO A 21 -1.98 -2.84 -11.01
N VAL A 22 -2.61 -3.80 -10.34
CA VAL A 22 -2.00 -4.58 -9.27
C VAL A 22 -0.81 -5.37 -9.82
N ARG A 23 0.28 -5.43 -9.06
CA ARG A 23 1.47 -6.21 -9.43
C ARG A 23 1.80 -7.20 -8.34
N VAL A 24 2.07 -8.43 -8.72
CA VAL A 24 2.53 -9.47 -7.80
C VAL A 24 3.95 -9.87 -8.21
N LYS A 25 4.88 -9.80 -7.25
CA LYS A 25 6.26 -10.26 -7.41
C LYS A 25 6.45 -11.50 -6.55
N ILE A 26 6.56 -12.65 -7.21
CA ILE A 26 6.77 -13.95 -6.59
C ILE A 26 8.23 -14.33 -6.81
N THR A 27 8.97 -14.48 -5.71
CA THR A 27 10.40 -14.79 -5.74
C THR A 27 10.63 -16.13 -5.06
N TYR A 28 11.25 -17.07 -5.78
CA TYR A 28 11.79 -18.29 -5.18
C TYR A 28 13.32 -18.21 -5.21
N TYR A 29 13.94 -18.03 -4.04
CA TYR A 29 15.38 -17.87 -3.90
C TYR A 29 15.85 -18.58 -2.63
N GLN A 30 16.92 -19.39 -2.72
CA GLN A 30 17.46 -20.15 -1.59
C GLN A 30 16.38 -20.90 -0.77
N LYS A 31 15.55 -21.69 -1.46
CA LYS A 31 14.41 -22.45 -0.88
C LYS A 31 13.36 -21.59 -0.17
N THR A 32 13.38 -20.27 -0.37
CA THR A 32 12.41 -19.35 0.22
C THR A 32 11.50 -18.81 -0.87
N LEU A 33 10.20 -19.01 -0.72
CA LEU A 33 9.17 -18.39 -1.55
C LEU A 33 8.69 -17.11 -0.87
N THR A 34 8.85 -15.96 -1.53
CA THR A 34 8.39 -14.65 -1.06
C THR A 34 7.39 -14.07 -2.04
N VAL A 35 6.27 -13.55 -1.52
CA VAL A 35 5.24 -12.85 -2.28
C VAL A 35 5.22 -11.40 -1.83
N LEU A 36 5.42 -10.50 -2.79
CA LEU A 36 5.28 -9.06 -2.61
C LEU A 36 4.17 -8.54 -3.54
N ILE A 37 3.40 -7.57 -3.08
CA ILE A 37 2.24 -7.04 -3.81
C ILE A 37 2.34 -5.51 -3.87
N ASN A 38 2.23 -4.95 -5.07
CA ASN A 38 1.84 -3.56 -5.26
C ASN A 38 0.32 -3.54 -5.39
N ASN A 39 -0.36 -2.87 -4.46
CA ASN A 39 -1.81 -2.91 -4.34
C ASN A 39 -2.56 -1.97 -5.31
N GLY A 40 -1.88 -1.43 -6.33
CA GLY A 40 -2.52 -0.65 -7.40
C GLY A 40 -2.96 0.75 -6.99
N PHE A 41 -2.47 1.28 -5.87
CA PHE A 41 -2.77 2.63 -5.41
C PHE A 41 -1.84 3.70 -5.99
N THR A 42 -0.66 3.29 -6.46
CA THR A 42 0.35 4.19 -7.00
C THR A 42 0.74 3.78 -8.43
N PRO A 43 1.15 4.73 -9.29
CA PRO A 43 1.68 4.40 -10.61
C PRO A 43 3.11 3.83 -10.55
N ASP A 44 3.77 3.91 -9.40
CA ASP A 44 5.13 3.42 -9.20
C ASP A 44 5.14 1.89 -9.24
N LYS A 45 5.83 1.31 -10.24
CA LYS A 45 5.90 -0.13 -10.45
C LYS A 45 6.70 -0.86 -9.38
N GLU A 46 7.54 -0.16 -8.62
CA GLU A 46 8.43 -0.73 -7.61
C GLU A 46 7.91 -0.59 -6.18
N ASP A 47 6.72 -0.01 -5.98
CA ASP A 47 6.12 0.18 -4.66
C ASP A 47 5.48 -1.11 -4.11
N TYR A 48 6.31 -2.12 -3.89
CA TYR A 48 5.90 -3.42 -3.37
C TYR A 48 5.82 -3.43 -1.84
N GLU A 49 4.80 -4.12 -1.34
CA GLU A 49 4.64 -4.44 0.07
C GLU A 49 4.74 -5.94 0.33
N PHE A 50 5.25 -6.29 1.50
CA PHE A 50 5.30 -7.68 1.94
C PHE A 50 3.89 -8.27 2.08
N CYS A 51 3.70 -9.48 1.57
CA CYS A 51 2.48 -10.26 1.76
C CYS A 51 2.78 -11.54 2.56
N ALA A 52 3.54 -12.45 1.97
CA ALA A 52 3.74 -13.79 2.52
C ALA A 52 5.17 -14.30 2.25
N LYS A 53 5.66 -15.16 3.14
CA LYS A 53 6.94 -15.84 3.02
C LYS A 53 6.81 -17.28 3.51
N VAL A 54 7.40 -18.21 2.77
CA VAL A 54 7.54 -19.61 3.17
C VAL A 54 9.02 -19.99 3.03
N GLU A 55 9.63 -20.37 4.14
CA GLU A 55 11.02 -20.84 4.20
C GLU A 55 11.06 -22.37 4.03
N ASP A 56 12.24 -22.89 3.65
CA ASP A 56 12.47 -24.33 3.42
C ASP A 56 11.47 -25.01 2.47
N MET A 57 10.92 -24.25 1.51
CA MET A 57 9.99 -24.76 0.52
C MET A 57 10.73 -25.63 -0.50
N VAL A 58 10.22 -26.85 -0.70
CA VAL A 58 10.76 -27.79 -1.69
C VAL A 58 9.87 -27.81 -2.91
N LEU A 59 10.38 -27.29 -4.03
CA LEU A 59 9.74 -27.33 -5.34
C LEU A 59 10.44 -28.34 -6.27
N PRO A 60 9.74 -28.90 -7.27
CA PRO A 60 10.36 -29.68 -8.34
C PRO A 60 11.43 -28.88 -9.09
N SER A 61 12.44 -29.56 -9.63
CA SER A 61 13.53 -28.93 -10.39
C SER A 61 13.10 -28.39 -11.76
N GLN A 62 11.98 -28.85 -12.28
CA GLN A 62 11.38 -28.43 -13.56
C GLN A 62 9.88 -28.26 -13.38
N GLY A 63 9.29 -27.30 -14.07
CA GLY A 63 7.86 -27.02 -14.02
C GLY A 63 7.44 -25.97 -15.04
N TYR A 64 6.14 -25.72 -15.10
CA TYR A 64 5.54 -24.71 -15.96
C TYR A 64 5.10 -23.50 -15.12
N PHE A 65 5.30 -22.30 -15.64
CA PHE A 65 4.63 -21.10 -15.12
C PHE A 65 3.24 -21.02 -15.73
N GLY A 66 2.24 -20.64 -14.94
CA GLY A 66 0.87 -20.53 -15.40
C GLY A 66 0.05 -19.59 -14.52
N ILE A 67 -0.98 -19.03 -15.12
CA ILE A 67 -2.00 -18.22 -14.45
C ILE A 67 -3.38 -18.71 -14.93
N SER A 68 -4.34 -18.75 -14.03
CA SER A 68 -5.71 -19.18 -14.31
C SER A 68 -6.68 -18.36 -13.48
N ALA A 69 -7.89 -18.17 -13.99
CA ALA A 69 -8.98 -17.51 -13.29
C ALA A 69 -10.28 -18.31 -13.45
N ALA A 70 -11.24 -18.10 -12.56
CA ALA A 70 -12.55 -18.72 -12.61
C ALA A 70 -13.60 -17.80 -11.98
N THR A 71 -14.83 -17.84 -12.48
CA THR A 71 -15.99 -17.13 -11.95
C THR A 71 -17.03 -18.11 -11.41
N GLY A 72 -17.92 -17.64 -10.54
CA GLY A 72 -18.98 -18.44 -9.93
C GLY A 72 -20.34 -17.78 -10.13
N GLY A 73 -21.17 -17.76 -9.08
CA GLY A 73 -22.44 -17.02 -9.11
C GLY A 73 -22.26 -15.50 -9.20
N LEU A 74 -21.15 -14.98 -8.69
CA LEU A 74 -20.65 -13.63 -8.95
C LEU A 74 -19.47 -13.73 -9.92
N ALA A 75 -19.32 -12.73 -10.78
CA ALA A 75 -18.31 -12.68 -11.82
C ALA A 75 -17.60 -11.32 -11.81
N ASP A 76 -16.30 -11.35 -12.07
CA ASP A 76 -15.43 -10.19 -12.30
C ASP A 76 -14.59 -10.47 -13.54
N ASP A 77 -14.09 -9.42 -14.19
CA ASP A 77 -13.07 -9.52 -15.22
C ASP A 77 -11.69 -9.77 -14.60
N HIS A 78 -10.94 -10.70 -15.20
CA HIS A 78 -9.65 -11.16 -14.70
C HIS A 78 -8.55 -10.92 -15.74
N ASP A 79 -8.07 -9.69 -15.82
CA ASP A 79 -7.10 -9.29 -16.84
C ASP A 79 -5.65 -9.42 -16.38
N VAL A 80 -4.80 -9.98 -17.25
CA VAL A 80 -3.36 -10.10 -17.03
C VAL A 80 -2.63 -9.28 -18.10
N LEU A 81 -2.09 -8.12 -17.72
CA LEU A 81 -1.40 -7.25 -18.68
C LEU A 81 -0.01 -7.77 -19.09
N SER A 82 0.69 -8.44 -18.17
CA SER A 82 2.04 -8.97 -18.45
C SER A 82 2.43 -10.07 -17.46
N PHE A 83 3.11 -11.09 -17.95
CA PHE A 83 3.73 -12.14 -17.14
C PHE A 83 5.24 -12.17 -17.42
N LEU A 84 6.06 -11.72 -16.47
CA LEU A 84 7.51 -11.57 -16.64
C LEU A 84 8.27 -12.54 -15.74
N THR A 85 9.14 -13.36 -16.31
CA THR A 85 9.95 -14.35 -15.59
C THR A 85 11.42 -13.98 -15.61
N PHE A 86 12.09 -14.16 -14.47
CA PHE A 86 13.52 -13.88 -14.32
C PHE A 86 14.21 -15.06 -13.64
N GLN A 87 15.40 -15.40 -14.11
CA GLN A 87 16.28 -16.35 -13.45
C GLN A 87 17.15 -15.61 -12.43
N LEU A 88 17.23 -16.16 -11.21
CA LEU A 88 18.07 -15.61 -10.14
C LEU A 88 19.33 -16.45 -9.98
N THR A 89 20.49 -15.78 -9.97
CA THR A 89 21.79 -16.40 -9.73
C THR A 89 22.40 -15.81 -8.47
N GLU A 90 22.98 -16.64 -7.61
CA GLU A 90 23.63 -16.16 -6.38
C GLU A 90 24.86 -15.32 -6.72
N PRO A 91 25.11 -14.22 -5.98
CA PRO A 91 26.31 -13.41 -6.17
C PRO A 91 27.59 -14.26 -6.09
N GLY A 92 28.45 -14.18 -7.11
CA GLY A 92 29.70 -14.94 -7.18
C GLY A 92 29.59 -16.30 -7.89
N LYS A 93 28.39 -16.74 -8.30
CA LYS A 93 28.24 -17.85 -9.25
C LYS A 93 28.19 -17.33 -10.68
N GLU A 94 28.74 -18.09 -11.61
CA GLU A 94 28.60 -17.79 -13.03
C GLU A 94 27.12 -17.81 -13.41
N VAL A 95 26.68 -16.75 -14.09
CA VAL A 95 25.35 -16.72 -14.72
C VAL A 95 25.37 -17.81 -15.78
N PRO A 96 24.47 -18.80 -15.73
CA PRO A 96 24.37 -19.78 -16.80
C PRO A 96 24.22 -19.03 -18.13
N THR A 97 24.94 -19.46 -19.16
CA THR A 97 24.68 -18.97 -20.52
C THR A 97 23.17 -19.07 -20.77
N PRO A 98 22.51 -18.05 -21.34
CA PRO A 98 21.08 -18.12 -21.61
C PRO A 98 20.82 -19.42 -22.37
N ASP A 99 20.19 -20.39 -21.72
CA ASP A 99 19.77 -21.62 -22.38
C ASP A 99 18.80 -21.18 -23.47
N ALA A 100 19.25 -21.35 -24.71
CA ALA A 100 18.56 -21.10 -25.97
C ALA A 100 17.40 -20.09 -25.93
N GLU A 101 17.55 -18.96 -26.64
CA GLU A 101 16.38 -18.28 -27.17
C GLU A 101 15.38 -19.32 -27.68
N ILE A 102 14.10 -19.21 -27.26
CA ILE A 102 13.03 -20.12 -27.68
C ILE A 102 13.24 -20.41 -29.17
N PRO A 103 13.44 -21.68 -29.57
CA PRO A 103 13.70 -22.03 -30.97
C PRO A 103 12.66 -21.33 -31.84
N GLN A 104 13.08 -20.76 -32.98
CA GLN A 104 12.20 -19.92 -33.80
C GLN A 104 10.88 -20.63 -34.17
N LYS A 105 10.95 -21.95 -34.37
CA LYS A 105 9.81 -22.84 -34.60
C LYS A 105 8.80 -22.87 -33.44
N ASP A 106 9.27 -22.84 -32.20
CA ASP A 106 8.39 -22.82 -31.02
C ASP A 106 7.76 -21.43 -30.86
N LYS A 107 8.49 -20.34 -31.18
CA LYS A 107 7.91 -18.98 -31.23
C LYS A 107 6.77 -18.90 -32.25
N GLU A 108 6.98 -19.42 -33.47
CA GLU A 108 5.97 -19.47 -34.53
C GLU A 108 4.74 -20.26 -34.07
N LYS A 109 4.94 -21.44 -33.47
CA LYS A 109 3.85 -22.25 -32.92
C LYS A 109 3.05 -21.49 -31.86
N TYR A 110 3.70 -20.81 -30.91
CA TYR A 110 2.99 -20.03 -29.88
C TYR A 110 2.23 -18.85 -30.47
N GLN A 111 2.76 -18.23 -31.52
CA GLN A 111 2.08 -17.17 -32.26
C GLN A 111 0.80 -17.69 -32.93
N GLU A 112 0.87 -18.84 -33.60
CA GLU A 112 -0.30 -19.49 -34.21
C GLU A 112 -1.36 -19.89 -33.16
N GLU A 113 -0.95 -20.45 -32.02
CA GLU A 113 -1.87 -20.79 -30.92
C GLU A 113 -2.57 -19.54 -30.37
N PHE A 114 -1.85 -18.43 -30.23
CA PHE A 114 -2.41 -17.15 -29.78
C PHE A 114 -3.43 -16.59 -30.78
N GLU A 115 -3.11 -16.60 -32.07
CA GLU A 115 -4.03 -16.15 -33.13
C GLU A 115 -5.31 -17.00 -33.18
N HIS A 116 -5.17 -18.32 -33.04
CA HIS A 116 -6.32 -19.22 -32.98
C HIS A 116 -7.21 -18.92 -31.77
N PHE A 117 -6.61 -18.74 -30.59
CA PHE A 117 -7.36 -18.41 -29.38
C PHE A 117 -8.10 -17.07 -29.52
N GLN A 118 -7.45 -16.07 -30.11
CA GLN A 118 -8.07 -14.77 -30.37
C GLN A 118 -9.30 -14.88 -31.29
N GLN A 119 -9.18 -15.65 -32.38
CA GLN A 119 -10.29 -15.89 -33.31
C GLN A 119 -11.47 -16.61 -32.64
N GLU A 120 -11.21 -17.61 -31.80
CA GLU A 120 -12.26 -18.28 -31.03
C GLU A 120 -12.95 -17.32 -30.04
N LEU A 121 -12.19 -16.43 -29.41
CA LEU A 121 -12.70 -15.44 -28.47
C LEU A 121 -13.63 -14.44 -29.17
N ASP A 122 -13.21 -13.93 -30.34
CA ASP A 122 -14.01 -12.99 -31.13
C ASP A 122 -15.29 -13.65 -31.65
N LYS A 123 -15.21 -14.91 -32.10
CA LYS A 123 -16.39 -15.68 -32.51
C LYS A 123 -17.39 -15.85 -31.36
N LYS A 124 -16.91 -16.18 -30.15
CA LYS A 124 -17.77 -16.28 -28.96
C LYS A 124 -18.39 -14.94 -28.58
N LYS A 125 -17.66 -13.83 -28.72
CA LYS A 125 -18.21 -12.48 -28.51
C LYS A 125 -19.33 -12.17 -29.50
N GLU A 126 -19.17 -12.51 -30.77
CA GLU A 126 -20.22 -12.34 -31.78
C GLU A 126 -21.44 -13.21 -31.51
N GLU A 127 -21.24 -14.48 -31.12
CA GLU A 127 -22.32 -15.38 -30.74
C GLU A 127 -23.09 -14.82 -29.52
N PHE A 128 -22.38 -14.37 -28.50
CA PHE A 128 -22.98 -13.71 -27.33
C PHE A 128 -23.79 -12.47 -27.70
N GLN A 129 -23.27 -11.59 -28.57
CA GLN A 129 -24.02 -10.40 -29.03
C GLN A 129 -25.27 -10.75 -29.84
N LYS A 130 -25.24 -11.84 -30.61
CA LYS A 130 -26.42 -12.32 -31.36
C LYS A 130 -27.50 -12.88 -30.43
N GLU A 131 -27.09 -13.54 -29.34
CA GLU A 131 -27.99 -14.10 -28.33
C GLU A 131 -28.54 -13.04 -27.37
N HIS A 132 -27.85 -11.90 -27.24
CA HIS A 132 -28.19 -10.80 -26.32
C HIS A 132 -28.30 -9.44 -27.04
N PRO A 133 -29.27 -9.26 -27.95
CA PRO A 133 -29.44 -8.02 -28.75
C PRO A 133 -29.86 -6.80 -27.91
N ASP A 134 -30.36 -7.01 -26.69
CA ASP A 134 -30.75 -6.01 -25.69
C ASP A 134 -29.55 -5.39 -24.94
N VAL A 135 -28.36 -5.98 -25.08
CA VAL A 135 -27.10 -5.45 -24.52
C VAL A 135 -26.34 -4.58 -25.55
N GLN A 136 -26.80 -4.55 -26.82
CA GLN A 136 -26.23 -3.67 -27.84
C GLN A 136 -26.65 -2.21 -27.63
N GLY A 137 -25.69 -1.38 -27.20
CA GLY A 137 -25.81 0.08 -27.27
C GLY A 137 -25.79 0.84 -25.96
N GLN A 138 -25.43 0.22 -24.82
CA GLN A 138 -24.90 1.01 -23.70
C GLN A 138 -23.40 1.22 -23.94
N PRO A 139 -22.94 2.43 -24.28
CA PRO A 139 -21.53 2.72 -24.13
C PRO A 139 -21.24 2.65 -22.63
N ASP A 140 -20.36 1.75 -22.22
CA ASP A 140 -19.87 1.63 -20.83
C ASP A 140 -19.17 2.92 -20.32
N ASP A 141 -19.04 3.96 -21.16
CA ASP A 141 -18.05 5.02 -21.02
C ASP A 141 -18.58 6.48 -20.88
N LEU A 142 -19.88 6.77 -20.69
CA LEU A 142 -20.32 8.20 -20.73
C LEU A 142 -20.93 8.83 -19.48
N PHE A 143 -21.20 8.11 -18.39
CA PHE A 143 -21.62 8.76 -17.15
C PHE A 143 -20.98 8.09 -15.93
N GLU A 144 -19.89 8.69 -15.44
CA GLU A 144 -19.45 8.49 -14.06
C GLU A 144 -20.66 8.85 -13.17
N THR A 145 -21.25 7.86 -12.50
CA THR A 145 -22.38 8.12 -11.61
C THR A 145 -21.90 8.99 -10.44
N VAL A 146 -22.82 9.70 -9.78
CA VAL A 146 -22.45 10.49 -8.58
C VAL A 146 -21.78 9.59 -7.53
N SER A 147 -22.25 8.34 -7.42
CA SER A 147 -21.64 7.28 -6.63
C SER A 147 -20.22 6.94 -7.07
N ASP A 148 -19.93 6.79 -8.37
CA ASP A 148 -18.58 6.49 -8.85
C ASP A 148 -17.59 7.62 -8.56
N ARG A 149 -18.06 8.87 -8.71
CA ARG A 149 -17.25 10.07 -8.38
C ARG A 149 -16.96 10.16 -6.88
N GLU A 150 -17.95 9.89 -6.05
CA GLU A 150 -17.78 9.83 -4.59
C GLU A 150 -16.84 8.69 -4.20
N LEU A 151 -16.98 7.51 -4.81
CA LEU A 151 -16.11 6.37 -4.60
C LEU A 151 -14.67 6.72 -4.97
N ARG A 152 -14.47 7.34 -6.13
CA ARG A 152 -13.16 7.79 -6.60
C ARG A 152 -12.55 8.82 -5.65
N GLN A 153 -13.32 9.81 -5.17
CA GLN A 153 -12.83 10.77 -4.17
C GLN A 153 -12.43 10.10 -2.86
N ILE A 154 -13.18 9.08 -2.42
CA ILE A 154 -12.83 8.26 -1.25
C ILE A 154 -11.54 7.50 -1.53
N PHE A 155 -11.38 6.88 -2.71
CA PHE A 155 -10.18 6.16 -3.11
C PHE A 155 -8.96 7.07 -3.22
N GLU A 156 -9.09 8.26 -3.80
CA GLU A 156 -8.05 9.28 -3.87
C GLU A 156 -7.65 9.75 -2.45
N GLY A 157 -8.63 9.96 -1.57
CA GLY A 157 -8.40 10.30 -0.16
C GLY A 157 -7.70 9.18 0.62
N GLN A 158 -8.16 7.94 0.47
CA GLN A 158 -7.58 6.76 1.12
C GLN A 158 -6.17 6.48 0.61
N ASN A 159 -5.92 6.62 -0.69
CA ASN A 159 -4.59 6.50 -1.26
C ASN A 159 -3.62 7.54 -0.69
N ARG A 160 -4.07 8.79 -0.56
CA ARG A 160 -3.27 9.84 0.06
C ARG A 160 -2.93 9.52 1.51
N ILE A 161 -3.90 9.06 2.30
CA ILE A 161 -3.67 8.64 3.69
C ILE A 161 -2.71 7.45 3.75
N HIS A 162 -2.89 6.45 2.88
CA HIS A 162 -2.03 5.28 2.77
C HIS A 162 -0.57 5.67 2.49
N LEU A 163 -0.34 6.58 1.53
CA LEU A 163 0.98 7.09 1.17
C LEU A 163 1.65 7.82 2.34
N GLU A 164 0.92 8.69 3.05
CA GLU A 164 1.45 9.42 4.20
C GLU A 164 1.80 8.47 5.36
N ILE A 165 0.94 7.49 5.66
CA ILE A 165 1.22 6.47 6.70
C ILE A 165 2.43 5.62 6.32
N LYS A 166 2.56 5.25 5.05
CA LYS A 166 3.72 4.49 4.54
C LYS A 166 5.01 5.30 4.66
N GLN A 167 4.97 6.59 4.34
CA GLN A 167 6.11 7.50 4.51
C GLN A 167 6.49 7.63 5.99
N LEU A 168 5.51 7.83 6.88
CA LEU A 168 5.74 7.89 8.31
C LEU A 168 6.37 6.56 8.82
N ASN A 169 5.93 5.41 8.30
CA ASN A 169 6.45 4.11 8.73
C ASN A 169 7.92 3.95 8.32
N ARG A 170 8.27 4.34 7.08
CA ARG A 170 9.67 4.43 6.62
C ARG A 170 10.49 5.37 7.48
N GLN A 171 9.94 6.52 7.89
CA GLN A 171 10.64 7.46 8.78
C GLN A 171 10.87 6.90 10.18
N LEU A 172 9.88 6.17 10.75
CA LEU A 172 10.03 5.49 12.04
C LEU A 172 11.09 4.39 11.98
N ASP A 173 11.14 3.59 10.90
CA ASP A 173 12.17 2.57 10.73
C ASP A 173 13.58 3.22 10.68
N MET A 174 13.75 4.35 9.98
CA MET A 174 15.03 5.09 9.98
C MET A 174 15.41 5.61 11.37
N ILE A 175 14.44 6.14 12.14
CA ILE A 175 14.67 6.62 13.51
C ILE A 175 15.05 5.45 14.43
N LEU A 176 14.38 4.30 14.31
CA LEU A 176 14.68 3.10 15.09
C LEU A 176 16.10 2.60 14.82
N ASP A 177 16.51 2.54 13.56
CA ASP A 177 17.86 2.13 13.18
C ASP A 177 18.92 3.09 13.72
N GLU A 178 18.67 4.40 13.65
CA GLU A 178 19.57 5.41 14.20
C GLU A 178 19.68 5.28 15.74
N GLN A 179 18.56 5.16 16.46
CA GLN A 179 18.56 4.96 17.91
C GLN A 179 19.27 3.66 18.32
N ARG A 180 19.07 2.55 17.59
CA ARG A 180 19.81 1.29 17.82
C ARG A 180 21.32 1.46 17.64
N ARG A 181 21.75 2.20 16.62
CA ARG A 181 23.17 2.53 16.40
C ARG A 181 23.72 3.39 17.53
N TYR A 182 22.98 4.39 18.00
CA TYR A 182 23.37 5.22 19.15
C TYR A 182 23.56 4.38 20.41
N VAL A 183 22.59 3.53 20.77
CA VAL A 183 22.71 2.62 21.92
C VAL A 183 23.92 1.71 21.75
N SER A 184 24.07 1.05 20.61
CA SER A 184 25.19 0.14 20.37
C SER A 184 26.55 0.85 20.47
N ALA A 185 26.68 2.08 19.97
CA ALA A 185 27.91 2.84 20.04
C ALA A 185 28.22 3.27 21.49
N VAL A 186 27.21 3.68 22.25
CA VAL A 186 27.37 4.04 23.67
C VAL A 186 27.72 2.81 24.51
N THR A 187 27.05 1.68 24.29
CA THR A 187 27.34 0.41 24.97
C THR A 187 28.76 -0.08 24.69
N ASP A 188 29.23 0.03 23.45
CA ASP A 188 30.60 -0.37 23.07
C ASP A 188 31.65 0.55 23.72
N GLU A 189 31.35 1.86 23.84
CA GLU A 189 32.22 2.82 24.52
C GLU A 189 32.28 2.59 26.04
N ILE A 190 31.17 2.17 26.65
CA ILE A 190 31.13 1.72 28.06
C ILE A 190 31.97 0.46 28.24
N ALA A 191 31.83 -0.52 27.36
CA ALA A 191 32.58 -1.77 27.42
C ALA A 191 34.09 -1.53 27.31
N LYS A 192 34.51 -0.62 26.41
CA LYS A 192 35.93 -0.21 26.27
C LYS A 192 36.46 0.52 27.49
N ARG A 193 35.67 1.39 28.13
CA ARG A 193 36.07 2.09 29.37
C ARG A 193 36.10 1.18 30.60
N GLY A 194 35.25 0.15 30.65
CA GLY A 194 35.27 -0.88 31.70
C GLY A 194 36.51 -1.78 31.68
N ALA A 195 37.23 -1.81 30.54
CA ALA A 195 38.46 -2.58 30.36
C ALA A 195 39.76 -1.77 30.58
N ALA A 196 39.67 -0.47 30.92
CA ALA A 196 40.84 0.40 31.09
C ALA A 196 41.34 0.46 32.55
N VAL A 197 42.66 0.26 32.70
CA VAL A 197 43.49 0.31 33.91
C VAL A 197 43.26 1.59 34.75
N PRO A 198 43.31 1.53 36.10
CA PRO A 198 42.97 2.65 36.96
C PRO A 198 44.04 3.75 36.90
N GLY A 199 43.66 4.91 36.37
CA GLY A 199 44.45 6.12 36.51
C GLY A 199 44.46 7.04 35.30
N GLN A 200 43.33 7.65 34.94
CA GLN A 200 43.34 9.03 34.46
C GLN A 200 41.95 9.67 34.48
N GLN A 201 41.94 10.94 34.88
CA GLN A 201 40.77 11.76 35.16
C GLN A 201 39.99 12.10 33.88
N GLY A 202 38.69 11.84 33.94
CA GLY A 202 37.68 12.23 32.97
C GLY A 202 36.32 11.72 33.45
N GLN A 203 35.86 12.20 34.61
CA GLN A 203 34.61 11.77 35.24
C GLN A 203 33.41 12.34 34.47
N VAL A 204 32.95 11.60 33.46
CA VAL A 204 31.50 11.44 33.28
C VAL A 204 31.11 10.31 34.22
N SER A 205 30.16 10.54 35.12
CA SER A 205 29.78 9.53 36.12
C SER A 205 29.24 8.29 35.39
N GLN A 206 29.71 7.08 35.72
CA GLN A 206 29.13 5.83 35.19
C GLN A 206 27.60 5.80 35.35
N GLN A 207 27.10 6.46 36.40
CA GLN A 207 25.68 6.59 36.72
C GLN A 207 24.92 7.52 35.75
N GLU A 208 25.57 8.55 35.19
CA GLU A 208 25.00 9.41 34.14
C GLU A 208 24.92 8.66 32.81
N ILE A 209 25.89 7.78 32.54
CA ILE A 209 25.91 6.98 31.32
C ILE A 209 24.85 5.86 31.40
N GLU A 210 24.71 5.20 32.54
CA GLU A 210 23.69 4.18 32.77
C GLU A 210 22.26 4.76 32.69
N THR A 211 22.05 5.98 33.19
CA THR A 211 20.76 6.67 33.02
C THR A 211 20.49 7.05 31.56
N VAL A 212 21.50 7.43 30.77
CA VAL A 212 21.34 7.70 29.34
C VAL A 212 20.99 6.43 28.55
N VAL A 213 21.64 5.30 28.83
CA VAL A 213 21.34 4.01 28.20
C VAL A 213 19.93 3.55 28.54
N ASN A 214 19.54 3.58 29.81
CA ASN A 214 18.19 3.20 30.25
C ASN A 214 17.10 4.11 29.63
N ASN A 215 17.38 5.41 29.49
CA ASN A 215 16.47 6.34 28.81
C ASN A 215 16.37 6.02 27.30
N GLN A 216 17.47 5.67 26.64
CA GLN A 216 17.46 5.28 25.23
C GLN A 216 16.75 3.94 24.98
N GLU A 217 16.92 2.95 25.85
CA GLU A 217 16.18 1.68 25.76
C GLU A 217 14.66 1.89 25.88
N GLU A 218 14.22 2.79 26.76
CA GLU A 218 12.81 3.16 26.89
C GLU A 218 12.29 3.90 25.64
N VAL A 219 13.10 4.78 25.04
CA VAL A 219 12.75 5.43 23.76
C VAL A 219 12.60 4.39 22.65
N ILE A 220 13.51 3.41 22.55
CA ILE A 220 13.40 2.30 21.59
C ILE A 220 12.13 1.51 21.82
N ARG A 221 11.76 1.23 23.08
CA ARG A 221 10.52 0.52 23.43
C ARG A 221 9.29 1.28 22.93
N GLN A 222 9.21 2.59 23.21
CA GLN A 222 8.09 3.43 22.78
C GLN A 222 8.01 3.59 21.26
N VAL A 223 9.13 3.77 20.57
CA VAL A 223 9.13 3.88 19.10
C VAL A 223 8.73 2.54 18.45
N ASN A 224 9.08 1.40 19.04
CA ASN A 224 8.58 0.10 18.58
C ASN A 224 7.06 -0.05 18.78
N GLU A 225 6.50 0.46 19.88
CA GLU A 225 5.04 0.48 20.10
C GLU A 225 4.33 1.34 19.04
N ILE A 226 4.85 2.53 18.73
CA ILE A 226 4.33 3.40 17.67
C ILE A 226 4.40 2.69 16.31
N ARG A 227 5.53 2.03 16.01
CA ARG A 227 5.71 1.26 14.78
C ARG A 227 4.66 0.15 14.63
N ASN A 228 4.42 -0.61 15.71
CA ASN A 228 3.44 -1.69 15.70
C ASN A 228 2.02 -1.13 15.47
N SER A 229 1.64 -0.09 16.20
CA SER A 229 0.35 0.60 16.04
C SER A 229 0.15 1.10 14.60
N MET A 230 1.21 1.64 13.98
CA MET A 230 1.12 2.14 12.61
C MET A 230 1.13 1.04 11.55
N SER A 231 1.81 -0.08 11.80
CA SER A 231 1.71 -1.29 11.00
C SER A 231 0.28 -1.85 11.02
N ASP A 232 -0.39 -1.79 12.17
CA ASP A 232 -1.79 -2.22 12.30
C ASP A 232 -2.75 -1.26 11.59
N ALA A 233 -2.52 0.05 11.69
CA ALA A 233 -3.26 1.04 10.90
C ALA A 233 -3.12 0.81 9.38
N LEU A 234 -1.90 0.48 8.91
CA LEU A 234 -1.65 0.15 7.51
C LEU A 234 -2.44 -1.08 7.08
N ARG A 235 -2.47 -2.13 7.91
CA ARG A 235 -3.25 -3.36 7.66
C ARG A 235 -4.75 -3.10 7.54
N LEU A 236 -5.32 -2.26 8.41
CA LEU A 236 -6.73 -1.91 8.36
C LEU A 236 -7.10 -1.18 7.07
N ILE A 237 -6.23 -0.27 6.61
CA ILE A 237 -6.44 0.46 5.34
C ILE A 237 -6.38 -0.48 4.13
N THR A 238 -5.55 -1.54 4.19
CA THR A 238 -5.44 -2.49 3.07
C THR A 238 -6.44 -3.65 3.12
N GLY A 239 -6.99 -3.96 4.30
CA GLY A 239 -7.85 -5.14 4.51
C GLY A 239 -9.35 -4.89 4.37
N ALA A 240 -9.81 -3.64 4.44
CA ALA A 240 -11.21 -3.30 4.69
C ALA A 240 -12.02 -2.82 3.46
N GLN A 241 -11.69 -3.26 2.25
CA GLN A 241 -12.53 -3.01 1.07
C GLN A 241 -13.18 -4.33 0.63
N HIS A 242 -14.29 -4.71 1.28
CA HIS A 242 -15.22 -5.74 0.80
C HIS A 242 -16.41 -5.04 0.12
N PRO A 243 -16.51 -4.96 -1.22
CA PRO A 243 -17.67 -4.38 -1.91
C PRO A 243 -18.76 -5.43 -2.17
N GLY A 244 -18.95 -6.41 -1.27
CA GLY A 244 -19.85 -7.55 -1.48
C GLY A 244 -21.12 -7.57 -0.62
N SER A 245 -21.26 -6.65 0.32
CA SER A 245 -22.39 -6.58 1.25
C SER A 245 -23.18 -5.29 1.01
N ALA A 246 -24.51 -5.39 1.01
CA ALA A 246 -25.47 -4.30 0.76
C ALA A 246 -25.49 -3.20 1.86
N GLY A 247 -24.34 -2.90 2.48
CA GLY A 247 -24.16 -1.95 3.59
C GLY A 247 -23.05 -0.91 3.40
N GLY A 248 -22.50 -0.76 2.18
CA GLY A 248 -21.22 -0.06 1.90
C GLY A 248 -21.06 1.41 2.33
N VAL A 249 -22.13 2.12 2.72
CA VAL A 249 -22.02 3.51 3.19
C VAL A 249 -21.80 3.59 4.72
N TYR A 250 -22.39 2.68 5.48
CA TYR A 250 -22.23 2.64 6.94
C TYR A 250 -20.88 2.04 7.36
N GLU A 251 -20.40 1.05 6.61
CA GLU A 251 -19.13 0.35 6.88
C GLU A 251 -17.92 1.29 6.65
N THR A 252 -17.94 2.07 5.56
CA THR A 252 -16.89 3.06 5.25
C THR A 252 -16.76 4.15 6.33
N THR A 253 -17.87 4.62 6.89
CA THR A 253 -17.86 5.66 7.94
C THR A 253 -17.27 5.13 9.25
N GLN A 254 -17.52 3.86 9.56
CA GLN A 254 -16.98 3.20 10.74
C GLN A 254 -15.46 2.97 10.60
N HIS A 255 -14.99 2.60 9.41
CA HIS A 255 -13.56 2.48 9.11
C HIS A 255 -12.79 3.80 9.25
N PHE A 256 -13.36 4.93 8.81
CA PHE A 256 -12.72 6.23 9.01
C PHE A 256 -12.63 6.61 10.50
N ASN A 257 -13.62 6.21 11.30
CA ASN A 257 -13.57 6.42 12.75
C ASN A 257 -12.48 5.57 13.42
N ASP A 258 -12.32 4.31 13.01
CA ASP A 258 -11.25 3.43 13.53
C ASP A 258 -9.85 3.95 13.15
N ILE A 259 -9.64 4.32 11.88
CA ILE A 259 -8.37 4.92 11.43
C ILE A 259 -8.08 6.21 12.22
N LYS A 260 -9.10 7.05 12.41
CA LYS A 260 -8.98 8.29 13.19
C LYS A 260 -8.61 7.99 14.64
N GLU A 261 -9.20 6.99 15.26
CA GLU A 261 -8.88 6.59 16.64
C GLU A 261 -7.44 6.09 16.77
N HIS A 262 -7.00 5.22 15.86
CA HIS A 262 -5.61 4.75 15.83
C HIS A 262 -4.60 5.88 15.57
N LEU A 263 -4.93 6.83 14.68
CA LEU A 263 -4.11 8.03 14.47
C LEU A 263 -4.08 8.94 15.70
N HIS A 264 -5.17 9.03 16.47
CA HIS A 264 -5.19 9.76 17.74
C HIS A 264 -4.28 9.11 18.78
N VAL A 265 -4.24 7.78 18.85
CA VAL A 265 -3.31 7.05 19.72
C VAL A 265 -1.86 7.35 19.30
N VAL A 266 -1.53 7.21 18.01
CA VAL A 266 -0.19 7.53 17.48
C VAL A 266 0.20 8.97 17.78
N LYS A 267 -0.70 9.93 17.55
CA LYS A 267 -0.48 11.35 17.86
C LYS A 267 -0.16 11.56 19.34
N ARG A 268 -0.95 10.96 20.23
CA ARG A 268 -0.76 11.07 21.67
C ARG A 268 0.60 10.48 22.09
N ASP A 269 0.96 9.33 21.55
CA ASP A 269 2.21 8.66 21.89
C ASP A 269 3.44 9.47 21.40
N ILE A 270 3.34 10.09 20.22
CA ILE A 270 4.34 11.06 19.72
C ILE A 270 4.40 12.30 20.63
N GLU A 271 3.26 12.87 21.03
CA GLU A 271 3.22 14.04 21.93
C GLU A 271 3.87 13.73 23.28
N HIS A 272 3.65 12.53 23.83
CA HIS A 272 4.30 12.06 25.05
C HIS A 272 5.82 11.92 24.88
N LEU A 273 6.29 11.38 23.75
CA LEU A 273 7.70 11.23 23.44
C LEU A 273 8.40 12.60 23.30
N VAL A 274 7.75 13.54 22.61
CA VAL A 274 8.25 14.91 22.42
C VAL A 274 8.31 15.66 23.75
N GLN A 275 7.27 15.58 24.60
CA GLN A 275 7.27 16.26 25.90
C GLN A 275 8.34 15.74 26.86
N ARG A 276 8.68 14.45 26.78
CA ARG A 276 9.66 13.82 27.68
C ARG A 276 11.11 14.09 27.29
N ASN A 277 11.39 14.24 25.99
CA ASN A 277 12.76 14.40 25.46
C ASN A 277 13.15 15.85 25.15
N MET A 278 12.27 16.83 25.36
CA MET A 278 12.55 18.23 25.06
C MET A 278 13.01 18.99 26.32
N PRO A 279 14.18 19.66 26.31
CA PRO A 279 14.53 20.61 27.35
C PRO A 279 13.50 21.74 27.35
N SER A 280 12.99 22.07 28.54
CA SER A 280 11.97 23.10 28.76
C SER A 280 12.44 24.46 28.22
N GLY A 281 12.06 24.81 26.99
CA GLY A 281 12.43 26.11 26.40
C GLY A 281 11.93 26.39 24.98
N GLU A 282 11.80 25.41 24.10
CA GLU A 282 11.58 25.72 22.67
C GLU A 282 10.44 24.90 22.08
N LYS A 283 9.22 25.43 22.17
CA LYS A 283 8.07 24.89 21.43
C LYS A 283 8.28 25.16 19.94
N THR A 284 8.76 24.17 19.20
CA THR A 284 8.74 24.20 17.74
C THR A 284 7.27 24.17 17.30
N LYS A 285 6.70 25.34 16.97
CA LYS A 285 5.38 25.40 16.33
C LYS A 285 5.50 24.68 14.99
N CYS A 286 4.68 23.64 14.79
CA CYS A 286 4.45 23.13 13.44
C CYS A 286 4.00 24.31 12.55
N PRO A 287 4.48 24.40 11.30
CA PRO A 287 4.06 25.45 10.40
C PRO A 287 2.53 25.41 10.26
N ASP A 288 1.89 26.57 10.43
CA ASP A 288 0.45 26.70 10.29
C ASP A 288 0.05 26.21 8.89
N LEU A 289 -0.96 25.33 8.84
CA LEU A 289 -1.49 24.82 7.57
C LEU A 289 -1.88 26.02 6.69
N PRO A 290 -1.49 26.04 5.40
CA PRO A 290 -1.93 27.09 4.50
C PRO A 290 -3.47 27.11 4.48
N PRO A 291 -4.10 28.29 4.58
CA PRO A 291 -5.55 28.39 4.55
C PRO A 291 -6.06 27.73 3.26
N PHE A 292 -7.03 26.83 3.39
CA PHE A 292 -7.66 26.20 2.24
C PHE A 292 -8.14 27.28 1.26
N PRO A 293 -7.77 27.22 -0.03
CA PRO A 293 -8.27 28.17 -1.00
C PRO A 293 -9.79 28.01 -1.05
N SER A 294 -10.49 29.07 -0.67
CA SER A 294 -11.95 29.08 -0.71
C SER A 294 -12.34 29.10 -2.19
N CYS A 295 -12.81 27.97 -2.73
CA CYS A 295 -13.13 27.83 -4.16
C CYS A 295 -14.25 28.77 -4.64
N LEU A 296 -14.95 29.42 -3.71
CA LEU A 296 -15.90 30.49 -3.98
C LEU A 296 -15.92 31.44 -2.79
N SER A 297 -15.64 32.72 -3.01
CA SER A 297 -15.81 33.75 -1.99
C SER A 297 -17.30 33.92 -1.67
N THR A 298 -17.64 34.07 -0.39
CA THR A 298 -19.01 34.31 0.10
C THR A 298 -19.73 35.41 -0.69
N VAL A 299 -18.98 36.45 -1.10
CA VAL A 299 -19.51 37.55 -1.91
C VAL A 299 -19.92 37.08 -3.31
N HIS A 300 -19.11 36.22 -3.94
CA HIS A 300 -19.40 35.71 -5.28
C HIS A 300 -20.60 34.76 -5.28
N PHE A 301 -20.78 33.98 -4.21
CA PHE A 301 -21.96 33.13 -4.03
C PHE A 301 -23.26 33.94 -4.02
N PHE A 302 -23.33 35.00 -3.20
CA PHE A 302 -24.54 35.82 -3.12
C PHE A 302 -24.83 36.60 -4.40
N ILE A 303 -23.80 37.05 -5.13
CA ILE A 303 -23.98 37.69 -6.44
C ILE A 303 -24.58 36.70 -7.44
N PHE A 304 -24.06 35.48 -7.51
CA PHE A 304 -24.58 34.45 -8.42
C PHE A 304 -26.04 34.11 -8.13
N VAL A 305 -26.38 33.93 -6.85
CA VAL A 305 -27.76 33.65 -6.43
C VAL A 305 -28.69 34.83 -6.79
N ALA A 306 -28.27 36.07 -6.57
CA ALA A 306 -29.06 37.24 -6.93
C ALA A 306 -29.30 37.33 -8.45
N VAL A 307 -28.25 37.16 -9.26
CA VAL A 307 -28.34 37.17 -10.73
C VAL A 307 -29.24 36.04 -11.22
N GLN A 308 -29.06 34.81 -10.70
CA GLN A 308 -29.89 33.66 -11.06
C GLN A 308 -31.36 33.89 -10.71
N THR A 309 -31.63 34.51 -9.55
CA THR A 309 -33.00 34.85 -9.12
C THR A 309 -33.64 35.89 -10.04
N VAL A 310 -32.89 36.94 -10.43
CA VAL A 310 -33.39 37.96 -11.37
C VAL A 310 -33.65 37.37 -12.75
N LEU A 311 -32.76 36.52 -13.26
CA LEU A 311 -32.96 35.84 -14.56
C LEU A 311 -34.16 34.89 -14.52
N PHE A 312 -34.36 34.17 -13.40
CA PHE A 312 -35.50 33.29 -13.22
C PHE A 312 -36.82 34.05 -13.18
N ILE A 313 -36.88 35.16 -12.44
CA ILE A 313 -38.06 36.04 -12.41
C ILE A 313 -38.29 36.67 -13.79
N GLY A 314 -37.24 37.14 -14.47
CA GLY A 314 -37.33 37.69 -15.82
C GLY A 314 -37.83 36.67 -16.83
N TYR A 315 -37.40 35.40 -16.72
CA TYR A 315 -37.90 34.31 -17.54
C TYR A 315 -39.38 34.00 -17.27
N ILE A 316 -39.80 34.00 -15.99
CA ILE A 316 -41.21 33.82 -15.61
C ILE A 316 -42.08 34.97 -16.11
N MET A 317 -41.59 36.21 -16.09
CA MET A 317 -42.34 37.37 -16.58
C MET A 317 -42.38 37.48 -18.11
N TYR A 318 -41.39 36.91 -18.80
CA TYR A 318 -41.33 36.87 -20.26
C TYR A 318 -42.22 35.74 -20.85
N ARG A 319 -42.41 34.66 -20.10
CA ARG A 319 -43.30 33.54 -20.45
C ARG A 319 -44.76 33.86 -20.15
#